data_AF-A0A959NP72-F1
#
_entry.id   AF-A0A959NP72-F1
#
_cell.length_a   1.000
_cell.length_b   1.000
_cell.length_c   1.000
_cell.angle_alpha   90.00
_cell.angle_beta   90.00
_cell.angle_gamma   90.00
#
_symmetry.space_group_name_H-M   'P 1'
#
loop_
_entity.id
_entity.type
_entity.pdbx_description
1 polymer ?
#
loop_
_entity_poly.entity_id
_entity_poly.type
_entity_poly.pdbx_seq_one_letter_code
_entity_poly.pdbx_strand_id
1 'polypeptide(L)'
;MKNLFLLLAVVLTLVSCSSDNDNNSDSSAYNPPSWIQGTWGLEADQFSPEQPFYRFTSNNVCQMQPGVTELCWKEIIEFQPEVYSGSDSSSSTTYQASLITANGVPTITLKFQKVSASIILWVETSSGDIELTKLD
;
A
#
# COMPACT_ATOMS: atom_id res chain seq x y z
N MET A 1 -5.00 -27.82 47.21
CA MET A 1 -6.23 -27.13 46.75
C MET A 1 -6.05 -26.80 45.28
N LYS A 2 -6.93 -27.34 44.44
CA LYS A 2 -6.81 -27.31 42.98
C LYS A 2 -7.53 -26.07 42.47
N ASN A 3 -6.78 -25.02 42.11
CA ASN A 3 -7.36 -23.81 41.55
C ASN A 3 -7.25 -23.88 40.02
N LEU A 4 -8.32 -24.40 39.43
CA LEU A 4 -8.59 -24.43 38.01
C LEU A 4 -8.93 -23.00 37.57
N PHE A 5 -8.05 -22.36 36.81
CA PHE A 5 -8.42 -21.18 36.02
C PHE A 5 -8.63 -21.63 34.57
N LEU A 6 -9.90 -21.68 34.21
CA LEU A 6 -10.43 -21.93 32.87
C LEU A 6 -11.12 -20.64 32.42
N LEU A 7 -11.15 -20.41 31.11
CA LEU A 7 -11.92 -19.42 30.34
C LEU A 7 -11.19 -18.07 30.14
N LEU A 8 -11.19 -17.44 28.96
CA LEU A 8 -12.03 -17.59 27.78
C LEU A 8 -11.27 -17.00 26.58
N ALA A 9 -11.17 -17.74 25.48
CA ALA A 9 -10.75 -17.18 24.20
C ALA A 9 -11.90 -16.30 23.66
N VAL A 10 -11.66 -15.00 23.53
CA VAL A 10 -12.57 -14.10 22.83
C VAL A 10 -12.06 -13.93 21.40
N VAL A 11 -12.68 -14.71 20.52
CA VAL A 11 -12.66 -14.49 19.07
C VAL A 11 -13.61 -13.34 18.79
N LEU A 12 -13.07 -12.17 18.42
CA LEU A 12 -13.86 -11.08 17.85
C LEU A 12 -13.66 -11.07 16.34
N THR A 13 -14.62 -11.76 15.71
CA THR A 13 -15.23 -11.51 14.40
C THR A 13 -14.62 -10.39 13.56
N LEU A 14 -14.04 -10.81 12.43
CA LEU A 14 -13.82 -10.01 11.23
C LEU A 14 -15.15 -9.41 10.78
N VAL A 15 -15.34 -8.10 10.99
CA VAL A 15 -16.35 -7.34 10.25
C VAL A 15 -15.73 -6.93 8.92
N SER A 16 -15.99 -7.75 7.89
CA SER A 16 -15.90 -7.29 6.50
C SER A 16 -17.04 -6.31 6.28
N CYS A 17 -16.72 -5.02 6.29
CA CYS A 17 -17.63 -4.01 5.75
C CYS A 17 -17.42 -3.98 4.23
N SER A 18 -18.08 -4.91 3.53
CA SER A 18 -18.33 -4.75 2.10
C SER A 18 -19.49 -3.78 1.98
N SER A 19 -19.18 -2.53 1.64
CA SER A 19 -20.21 -1.60 1.16
C SER A 19 -20.27 -1.77 -0.36
N ASP A 20 -21.20 -2.61 -0.81
CA ASP A 20 -21.68 -2.59 -2.20
C ASP A 20 -22.86 -1.60 -2.27
N ASN A 21 -22.60 -0.44 -2.85
CA ASN A 21 -23.46 0.32 -3.77
C ASN A 21 -22.95 1.77 -3.83
N ASP A 22 -22.27 2.13 -4.91
CA ASP A 22 -22.86 3.06 -5.88
C ASP A 22 -22.01 3.09 -7.14
N ASN A 23 -22.72 2.97 -8.25
CA ASN A 23 -22.21 2.95 -9.61
C ASN A 23 -21.80 4.39 -9.97
N ASN A 24 -20.62 4.81 -9.54
CA ASN A 24 -19.97 6.02 -10.02
C ASN A 24 -18.52 5.64 -10.33
N SER A 25 -18.20 5.57 -11.62
CA SER A 25 -16.85 5.36 -12.11
C SER A 25 -15.99 6.59 -11.81
N ASP A 26 -15.68 6.83 -10.54
CA ASP A 26 -14.57 7.68 -10.15
C ASP A 26 -13.30 6.90 -10.47
N SER A 27 -12.77 7.12 -11.66
CA SER A 27 -11.60 6.44 -12.22
C SER A 27 -10.28 6.79 -11.50
N SER A 28 -10.29 7.18 -10.22
CA SER A 28 -9.06 7.38 -9.44
C SER A 28 -9.34 7.43 -7.93
N ALA A 29 -9.38 6.26 -7.28
CA ALA A 29 -9.76 6.15 -5.87
C ALA A 29 -8.71 5.43 -5.02
N TYR A 30 -7.41 5.70 -5.24
CA TYR A 30 -6.44 5.36 -4.21
C TYR A 30 -6.66 6.29 -3.02
N ASN A 31 -6.69 5.76 -1.81
CA ASN A 31 -6.84 6.48 -0.55
C ASN A 31 -5.81 6.01 0.48
N PRO A 32 -4.48 6.22 0.26
CA PRO A 32 -3.46 5.81 1.21
C PRO A 32 -3.70 6.45 2.60
N PRO A 33 -3.71 5.66 3.69
CA PRO A 33 -3.92 6.18 5.03
C PRO A 33 -2.76 7.09 5.46
N SER A 34 -3.02 8.05 6.35
CA SER A 34 -2.02 9.06 6.76
C SER A 34 -0.69 8.50 7.25
N TRP A 35 -0.68 7.28 7.82
CA TRP A 35 0.54 6.67 8.32
C TRP A 35 1.51 6.24 7.21
N ILE A 36 1.03 5.97 5.99
CA ILE A 36 1.89 5.59 4.85
C ILE A 36 2.18 6.77 3.91
N GLN A 37 1.50 7.91 4.08
CA GLN A 37 1.76 9.08 3.25
C GLN A 37 3.18 9.62 3.44
N GLY A 38 3.83 9.98 2.33
CA GLY A 38 5.23 10.40 2.26
C GLY A 38 6.04 9.60 1.25
N THR A 39 7.34 9.89 1.18
CA THR A 39 8.30 9.19 0.33
C THR A 39 9.01 8.10 1.14
N TRP A 40 9.11 6.91 0.57
CA TRP A 40 9.71 5.73 1.20
C TRP A 40 10.78 5.14 0.30
N GLY A 41 11.87 4.72 0.91
CA GLY A 41 13.02 4.22 0.17
C GLY A 41 14.07 3.59 1.08
N LEU A 42 15.27 3.48 0.53
CA LEU A 42 16.46 3.14 1.28
C LEU A 42 17.18 4.43 1.66
N GLU A 43 17.48 4.59 2.94
CA GLU A 43 18.34 5.66 3.45
C GLU A 43 19.74 5.60 2.79
N ALA A 44 20.39 6.76 2.65
CA ALA A 44 21.77 6.79 2.20
C ALA A 44 22.68 6.04 3.17
N ASP A 45 23.66 5.35 2.62
CA ASP A 45 24.78 4.81 3.37
C ASP A 45 26.11 5.34 2.82
N GLN A 46 27.23 4.84 3.34
CA GLN A 46 28.56 5.29 2.89
C GLN A 46 28.86 4.94 1.41
N PHE A 47 28.06 4.07 0.79
CA PHE A 47 28.32 3.51 -0.54
C PHE A 47 27.25 3.87 -1.57
N SER A 48 26.08 4.36 -1.14
CA SER A 48 24.94 4.64 -1.99
C SER A 48 24.12 5.84 -1.48
N PRO A 49 23.66 6.73 -2.39
CA PRO A 49 22.75 7.81 -2.03
C PRO A 49 21.37 7.24 -1.67
N GLU A 50 20.51 8.08 -1.07
CA GLU A 50 19.10 7.74 -0.82
C GLU A 50 18.42 7.28 -2.11
N GLN A 51 17.62 6.22 -2.00
CA GLN A 51 16.92 5.64 -3.13
C GLN A 51 15.41 5.63 -2.87
N PRO A 52 14.67 6.64 -3.37
CA PRO A 52 13.22 6.65 -3.23
C PRO A 52 12.61 5.55 -4.11
N PHE A 53 11.74 4.73 -3.53
CA PHE A 53 11.06 3.64 -4.22
C PHE A 53 9.57 3.94 -4.43
N TYR A 54 8.93 4.55 -3.43
CA TYR A 54 7.50 4.83 -3.46
C TYR A 54 7.18 6.19 -2.86
N ARG A 55 6.17 6.86 -3.41
CA ARG A 55 5.54 8.01 -2.79
C ARG A 55 4.03 7.80 -2.73
N PHE A 56 3.47 8.02 -1.54
CA PHE A 56 2.04 7.95 -1.30
C PHE A 56 1.52 9.33 -0.94
N THR A 57 0.52 9.80 -1.68
CA THR A 57 -0.25 11.02 -1.35
C THR A 57 -1.63 10.63 -0.84
N SER A 58 -2.49 11.59 -0.53
CA SER A 58 -3.86 11.30 -0.10
C SER A 58 -4.71 10.63 -1.18
N ASN A 59 -4.30 10.68 -2.45
CA ASN A 59 -5.09 10.19 -3.58
C ASN A 59 -4.27 9.47 -4.67
N ASN A 60 -3.02 9.07 -4.38
CA ASN A 60 -2.13 8.53 -5.40
C ASN A 60 -1.09 7.57 -4.82
N VAL A 61 -0.65 6.65 -5.69
CA VAL A 61 0.46 5.73 -5.46
C VAL A 61 1.46 5.96 -6.59
N CYS A 62 2.68 6.35 -6.24
CA CYS A 62 3.73 6.61 -7.19
C CYS A 62 4.90 5.66 -6.97
N GLN A 63 5.38 5.07 -8.05
CA GLN A 63 6.61 4.30 -8.06
C GLN A 63 7.75 5.19 -8.55
N MET A 64 8.78 5.27 -7.74
CA MET A 64 9.99 6.02 -8.01
C MET A 64 11.06 5.00 -8.38
N GLN A 65 11.64 5.15 -9.57
CA GLN A 65 12.75 4.31 -10.01
C GLN A 65 13.99 5.20 -10.11
N PRO A 66 15.10 4.83 -9.44
CA PRO A 66 16.33 5.61 -9.52
C PRO A 66 16.76 5.83 -10.99
N GLY A 67 16.89 7.10 -11.39
CA GLY A 67 17.28 7.48 -12.76
C GLY A 67 16.15 7.50 -13.80
N VAL A 68 14.90 7.27 -13.41
CA VAL A 68 13.71 7.35 -14.29
C VAL A 68 12.75 8.42 -13.79
N THR A 69 11.86 8.88 -14.67
CA THR A 69 10.69 9.69 -14.28
C THR A 69 9.80 8.90 -13.32
N GLU A 70 9.31 9.57 -12.29
CA GLU A 70 8.29 9.03 -11.40
C GLU A 70 7.04 8.59 -12.17
N LEU A 71 6.52 7.41 -11.82
CA LEU A 71 5.30 6.85 -12.41
C LEU A 71 4.21 6.80 -11.35
N CYS A 72 3.26 7.71 -11.46
CA CYS A 72 2.10 7.78 -10.58
C CYS A 72 0.88 7.11 -11.22
N TRP A 73 0.20 6.26 -10.46
CA TRP A 73 -0.84 5.38 -10.99
C TRP A 73 -2.12 6.14 -11.34
N LYS A 74 -2.44 7.21 -10.63
CA LYS A 74 -3.59 8.06 -10.97
C LYS A 74 -3.46 8.63 -12.39
N GLU A 75 -2.28 9.12 -12.74
CA GLU A 75 -1.97 9.73 -14.03
C GLU A 75 -1.99 8.68 -15.15
N ILE A 76 -1.53 7.46 -14.86
CA ILE A 76 -1.65 6.32 -15.79
C ILE A 76 -3.13 6.04 -16.09
N ILE A 77 -3.98 6.02 -15.07
CA ILE A 77 -5.41 5.77 -15.22
C ILE A 77 -6.09 6.94 -15.94
N GLU A 78 -5.80 8.19 -15.58
CA GLU A 78 -6.34 9.38 -16.26
C GLU A 78 -5.93 9.44 -17.74
N PHE A 79 -4.73 8.95 -18.07
CA PHE A 79 -4.26 8.89 -19.46
C PHE A 79 -4.93 7.78 -20.28
N GLN A 80 -5.31 6.65 -19.65
CA GLN A 80 -5.94 5.50 -20.31
C GLN A 80 -7.06 4.88 -19.44
N PRO A 81 -8.17 5.60 -19.20
CA PRO A 81 -9.20 5.18 -18.24
C PRO A 81 -10.01 3.96 -18.72
N GLU A 82 -10.02 3.70 -20.02
CA GLU A 82 -10.63 2.50 -20.62
C GLU A 82 -9.75 1.24 -20.46
N VAL A 83 -8.47 1.43 -20.12
CA VAL A 83 -7.46 0.34 -20.04
C VAL A 83 -7.10 0.04 -18.60
N TYR A 84 -7.02 1.05 -17.75
CA TYR A 84 -6.59 0.92 -16.38
C TYR A 84 -7.62 1.41 -15.39
N SER A 85 -7.61 0.78 -14.23
CA SER A 85 -8.31 1.21 -13.03
C SER A 85 -7.43 0.97 -11.81
N GLY A 86 -7.85 1.49 -10.66
CA GLY A 86 -7.14 1.33 -9.40
C GLY A 86 -8.04 0.80 -8.30
N SER A 87 -7.47 0.02 -7.40
CA SER A 87 -8.12 -0.32 -6.13
C SER A 87 -7.09 -0.30 -5.00
N ASP A 88 -7.51 0.08 -3.81
CA ASP A 88 -6.74 -0.12 -2.60
C ASP A 88 -7.59 -0.64 -1.44
N SER A 89 -6.90 -1.15 -0.43
CA SER A 89 -7.48 -1.51 0.85
C SER A 89 -6.50 -1.16 1.95
N SER A 90 -7.01 -0.71 3.10
CA SER A 90 -6.17 -0.25 4.19
C SER A 90 -6.73 -0.63 5.56
N SER A 91 -5.82 -0.69 6.53
CA SER A 91 -6.11 -0.81 7.96
C SER A 91 -5.20 0.13 8.76
N SER A 92 -5.23 0.02 10.09
CA SER A 92 -4.29 0.74 10.96
C SER A 92 -2.83 0.29 10.79
N THR A 93 -2.58 -0.89 10.20
CA THR A 93 -1.25 -1.50 10.10
C THR A 93 -0.89 -2.04 8.73
N THR A 94 -1.81 -2.07 7.76
CA THR A 94 -1.57 -2.62 6.42
C THR A 94 -2.14 -1.71 5.34
N TYR A 95 -1.48 -1.68 4.20
CA TYR A 95 -1.94 -1.00 3.00
C TYR A 95 -1.65 -1.88 1.78
N GLN A 96 -2.65 -2.08 0.92
CA GLN A 96 -2.49 -2.78 -0.35
C GLN A 96 -3.07 -1.92 -1.45
N ALA A 97 -2.32 -1.76 -2.54
CA ALA A 97 -2.78 -1.05 -3.73
C ALA A 97 -2.49 -1.88 -4.98
N SER A 98 -3.43 -1.86 -5.91
CA SER A 98 -3.32 -2.55 -7.19
C SER A 98 -3.60 -1.60 -8.35
N LEU A 99 -2.78 -1.70 -9.39
CA LEU A 99 -3.09 -1.19 -10.73
C LEU A 99 -3.70 -2.34 -11.51
N ILE A 100 -4.89 -2.12 -12.08
CA ILE A 100 -5.73 -3.17 -12.63
C ILE A 100 -5.98 -2.88 -14.11
N THR A 101 -5.87 -3.89 -14.97
CA THR A 101 -6.22 -3.77 -16.40
C THR A 101 -7.73 -3.92 -16.61
N ALA A 102 -8.26 -3.47 -17.74
CA ALA A 102 -9.69 -3.46 -18.06
C ALA A 102 -10.42 -4.81 -17.93
N ASN A 103 -9.69 -5.92 -18.01
CA ASN A 103 -10.22 -7.28 -17.76
C ASN A 103 -10.30 -7.65 -16.26
N GLY A 104 -10.04 -6.73 -15.34
CA GLY A 104 -10.09 -6.92 -13.89
C GLY A 104 -8.86 -7.62 -13.30
N VAL A 105 -7.79 -7.83 -14.08
CA VAL A 105 -6.56 -8.49 -13.60
C VAL A 105 -5.58 -7.45 -13.04
N PRO A 106 -5.07 -7.62 -11.81
CA PRO A 106 -4.00 -6.76 -11.30
C PRO A 106 -2.71 -6.95 -12.12
N THR A 107 -2.17 -5.85 -12.67
CA THR A 107 -0.86 -5.86 -13.35
C THR A 107 0.27 -5.62 -12.36
N ILE A 108 0.02 -4.78 -11.35
CA ILE A 108 0.94 -4.53 -10.24
C ILE A 108 0.12 -4.55 -8.96
N THR A 109 0.64 -5.23 -7.94
CA THR A 109 0.09 -5.20 -6.57
C THR A 109 1.22 -4.91 -5.61
N LEU A 110 1.05 -3.86 -4.82
CA LEU A 110 1.96 -3.50 -3.74
C LEU A 110 1.28 -3.78 -2.40
N LYS A 111 2.03 -4.32 -1.45
CA LYS A 111 1.56 -4.61 -0.10
C LYS A 111 2.57 -4.06 0.91
N PHE A 112 2.06 -3.34 1.89
CA PHE A 112 2.89 -2.73 2.92
C PHE A 112 2.34 -3.02 4.31
N GLN A 113 3.26 -3.23 5.25
CA GLN A 113 2.97 -3.35 6.66
C GLN A 113 3.66 -2.22 7.43
N LYS A 114 2.90 -1.56 8.31
CA LYS A 114 3.42 -0.54 9.22
C LYS A 114 4.26 -1.19 10.32
N VAL A 115 5.50 -0.72 10.49
CA VAL A 115 6.37 -1.10 11.62
C VAL A 115 6.40 0.03 12.64
N SER A 116 6.64 1.26 12.18
CA SER A 116 6.68 2.47 13.01
C SER A 116 6.15 3.68 12.24
N ALA A 117 6.39 4.90 12.74
CA ALA A 117 6.08 6.13 12.00
C ALA A 117 7.05 6.40 10.83
N SER A 118 8.25 5.78 10.88
CA SER A 118 9.35 6.00 9.93
C SER A 118 9.81 4.72 9.24
N ILE A 119 9.17 3.57 9.51
CA ILE A 119 9.52 2.28 8.93
C ILE A 119 8.26 1.54 8.44
N ILE A 120 8.31 1.05 7.21
CA ILE A 120 7.35 0.09 6.65
C ILE A 120 8.09 -1.12 6.08
N LEU A 121 7.39 -2.25 6.00
CA LEU A 121 7.83 -3.40 5.21
C LEU A 121 7.05 -3.41 3.90
N TRP A 122 7.76 -3.43 2.78
CA TRP A 122 7.22 -3.87 1.49
C TRP A 122 7.24 -5.39 1.48
N VAL A 123 6.07 -6.01 1.64
CA VAL A 123 5.95 -7.45 1.90
C VAL A 123 5.66 -8.25 0.65
N GLU A 124 5.97 -9.55 0.70
CA GLU A 124 5.69 -10.52 -0.36
C GLU A 124 6.35 -10.18 -1.71
N THR A 125 7.51 -9.52 -1.68
CA THR A 125 8.31 -9.32 -2.89
C THR A 125 8.98 -10.62 -3.32
N SER A 126 9.43 -10.70 -4.58
CA SER A 126 10.19 -11.86 -5.07
C SER A 126 11.49 -12.14 -4.30
N SER A 127 12.00 -11.12 -3.60
CA SER A 127 13.24 -11.17 -2.83
C SER A 127 13.02 -11.30 -1.32
N GLY A 128 11.78 -11.50 -0.88
CA GLY A 128 11.37 -11.43 0.53
C GLY A 128 10.89 -10.03 0.93
N ASP A 129 10.60 -9.83 2.21
CA ASP A 129 10.15 -8.54 2.71
C ASP A 129 11.31 -7.53 2.70
N ILE A 130 11.05 -6.31 2.23
CA ILE A 130 12.03 -5.23 2.15
C ILE A 130 11.63 -4.14 3.14
N GLU A 131 12.52 -3.82 4.07
CA GLU A 131 12.33 -2.68 4.97
C GLU A 131 12.62 -1.37 4.23
N LEU A 132 11.68 -0.42 4.31
CA LEU A 132 11.80 0.91 3.75
C LEU A 132 11.67 1.94 4.86
N THR A 133 12.54 2.95 4.82
CA THR A 133 12.52 4.10 5.72
C THR A 133 11.82 5.28 5.05
N LYS A 134 11.25 6.14 5.88
CA LYS A 134 10.66 7.39 5.41
C LYS A 134 11.79 8.38 5.11
N LEU A 135 11.81 8.89 3.88
CA LEU A 135 12.78 9.88 3.44
C LEU A 135 12.25 11.29 3.71
N ASP A 136 13.17 12.22 4.01
CA ASP A 136 12.90 13.63 4.31
C ASP A 136 12.59 14.49 3.06
#